data_AF-A0A093YIA6-F1
#
_entry.id   AF-A0A093YIA6-F1
#
_cell.length_a   1.000
_cell.length_b   1.000
_cell.length_c   1.000
_cell.angle_alpha   90.00
_cell.angle_beta   90.00
_cell.angle_gamma   90.00
#
_symmetry.space_group_name_H-M   'P 1'
#
loop_
_entity.id
_entity.type
_entity.pdbx_description
1 polymer ?
#
loop_
_entity_poly.entity_id
_entity_poly.type
_entity_poly.pdbx_seq_one_letter_code
_entity_poly.pdbx_strand_id
1 'polypeptide(L)'
;LRRAYAKLWLSILDADEPGMRRWSREVAGISDDDFRLFASAITGRDYSVVGTGVAGAVRTPEEKREIGDQLAEGMLAQLVQMLGKVPPIILLILKTNDLTRSLDEGLQTRQGPVRTFLILARYCARTVWEEQVEQIRQAGSMLKPRNFVRLVGAWLGYLRVEMKLEVFEKWLSIKRVLGLSM
;
A
#
# COMPACT_ATOMS: atom_id res chain seq x y z
N LEU A 1 5.70 14.82 3.10
CA LEU A 1 4.96 13.70 3.72
C LEU A 1 3.96 13.02 2.77
N ARG A 2 2.89 13.69 2.30
CA ARG A 2 1.85 13.09 1.41
C ARG A 2 2.41 12.29 0.23
N ARG A 3 3.38 12.87 -0.50
CA ARG A 3 4.05 12.25 -1.65
C ARG A 3 4.84 11.00 -1.29
N ALA A 4 5.68 11.07 -0.27
CA ALA A 4 6.46 9.95 0.21
C ALA A 4 5.58 8.80 0.71
N TYR A 5 4.47 9.12 1.40
CA TYR A 5 3.48 8.14 1.83
C TYR A 5 2.77 7.47 0.64
N ALA A 6 2.39 8.25 -0.38
CA ALA A 6 1.82 7.70 -1.61
C ALA A 6 2.78 6.72 -2.31
N LYS A 7 4.07 7.06 -2.39
CA LYS A 7 5.10 6.18 -2.97
C LYS A 7 5.32 4.92 -2.13
N LEU A 8 5.33 5.02 -0.80
CA LEU A 8 5.36 3.86 0.09
C LEU A 8 4.20 2.91 -0.22
N TRP A 9 2.98 3.43 -0.32
CA TRP A 9 1.81 2.62 -0.66
C TRP A 9 1.91 1.97 -2.03
N LEU A 10 2.32 2.71 -3.07
CA LEU A 10 2.51 2.11 -4.40
C LEU A 10 3.59 1.01 -4.38
N SER A 11 4.70 1.20 -3.65
CA SER A 11 5.72 0.16 -3.50
C SER A 11 5.19 -1.08 -2.77
N ILE A 12 4.32 -0.92 -1.77
CA ILE A 12 3.63 -2.05 -1.11
C ILE A 12 2.72 -2.79 -2.12
N LEU A 13 1.98 -2.06 -2.94
CA LEU A 13 1.07 -2.62 -3.95
C LEU A 13 1.82 -3.43 -5.02
N ASP A 14 2.94 -2.90 -5.50
CA ASP A 14 3.77 -3.54 -6.53
C ASP A 14 4.77 -4.56 -5.95
N ALA A 15 4.77 -4.79 -4.63
CA ALA A 15 5.75 -5.64 -3.93
C ALA A 15 7.22 -5.25 -4.21
N ASP A 16 7.47 -3.95 -4.37
CA ASP A 16 8.80 -3.37 -4.63
C ASP A 16 9.54 -3.15 -3.31
N GLU A 17 10.24 -4.19 -2.82
CA GLU A 17 11.00 -4.12 -1.56
C GLU A 17 12.01 -2.95 -1.51
N PRO A 18 12.84 -2.69 -2.54
CA PRO A 18 13.74 -1.53 -2.54
C PRO A 18 12.99 -0.20 -2.34
N GLY A 19 11.86 -0.02 -3.02
CA GLY A 19 11.00 1.14 -2.85
C GLY A 19 10.40 1.20 -1.45
N MET A 20 9.89 0.08 -0.93
CA MET A 20 9.34 -0.01 0.41
C MET A 20 10.35 0.43 1.46
N ARG A 21 11.59 -0.07 1.41
CA ARG A 21 12.68 0.30 2.35
C ARG A 21 13.01 1.79 2.29
N ARG A 22 13.13 2.32 1.07
CA ARG A 22 13.42 3.75 0.86
C ARG A 22 12.33 4.63 1.47
N TRP A 23 11.08 4.36 1.12
CA TRP A 23 9.97 5.21 1.53
C TRP A 23 9.55 4.96 2.98
N SER A 24 9.76 3.76 3.56
CA SER A 24 9.55 3.51 4.99
C SER A 24 10.53 4.30 5.84
N ARG A 25 11.80 4.38 5.41
CA ARG A 25 12.81 5.24 6.04
C ARG A 25 12.43 6.71 5.93
N GLU A 26 12.02 7.18 4.76
CA GLU A 26 11.67 8.59 4.52
C GLU A 26 10.38 9.04 5.25
N VAL A 27 9.38 8.15 5.34
CA VAL A 27 8.07 8.47 5.93
C VAL A 27 8.05 8.25 7.43
N ALA A 28 8.66 7.16 7.90
CA ALA A 28 8.50 6.65 9.26
C ALA A 28 9.81 6.49 10.03
N GLY A 29 10.96 6.82 9.42
CA GLY A 29 12.27 6.71 10.08
C GLY A 29 12.70 5.27 10.38
N ILE A 30 12.09 4.29 9.71
CA ILE A 30 12.34 2.87 9.94
C ILE A 30 13.74 2.48 9.45
N SER A 31 14.51 1.82 10.31
CA SER A 31 15.81 1.24 9.99
C SER A 31 15.65 -0.04 9.16
N ASP A 32 16.73 -0.51 8.54
CA ASP A 32 16.70 -1.74 7.75
C ASP A 32 16.43 -2.99 8.61
N ASP A 33 16.81 -2.94 9.89
CA ASP A 33 16.58 -4.00 10.88
C ASP A 33 15.09 -4.07 11.28
N ASP A 34 14.46 -2.92 11.49
CA ASP A 34 13.04 -2.81 11.88
C ASP A 34 12.09 -2.97 10.67
N PHE A 35 12.62 -2.95 9.44
CA PHE A 35 11.83 -2.96 8.20
C PHE A 35 10.92 -4.18 8.07
N ARG A 36 11.41 -5.38 8.41
CA ARG A 36 10.61 -6.61 8.28
C ARG A 36 9.40 -6.58 9.22
N LEU A 37 9.62 -6.16 10.47
CA LEU A 37 8.57 -6.02 11.47
C LEU A 37 7.56 -4.94 11.07
N PHE A 38 8.05 -3.80 10.57
CA PHE A 38 7.20 -2.73 10.04
C PHE A 38 6.36 -3.23 8.86
N ALA A 39 6.98 -3.84 7.86
CA ALA A 39 6.30 -4.36 6.67
C ALA A 39 5.23 -5.39 7.03
N SER A 40 5.50 -6.30 7.97
CA SER A 40 4.51 -7.25 8.48
C SER A 40 3.33 -6.54 9.15
N ALA A 41 3.57 -5.48 9.93
CA ALA A 41 2.52 -4.74 10.63
C ALA A 41 1.58 -3.98 9.68
N ILE A 42 2.09 -3.33 8.62
CA ILE A 42 1.26 -2.60 7.64
C ILE A 42 0.54 -3.51 6.66
N THR A 43 1.18 -4.62 6.24
CA THR A 43 0.58 -5.57 5.29
C THR A 43 -0.34 -6.58 5.98
N GLY A 44 -0.18 -6.76 7.29
CA GLY A 44 -0.91 -7.74 8.09
C GLY A 44 -0.62 -9.18 7.68
N ARG A 45 0.58 -9.44 7.12
CA ARG A 45 1.11 -10.75 6.70
C ARG A 45 2.53 -10.92 7.23
N ASP A 46 2.96 -12.15 7.48
CA ASP A 46 4.37 -12.42 7.78
C ASP A 46 5.22 -12.09 6.54
N TYR A 47 6.12 -11.11 6.67
CA TYR A 47 6.97 -10.64 5.59
C TYR A 47 7.90 -11.73 5.03
N SER A 48 8.19 -12.80 5.78
CA SER A 48 8.93 -13.97 5.26
C SER A 48 8.20 -14.69 4.12
N VAL A 49 6.90 -14.43 3.93
CA VAL A 49 6.01 -15.11 2.95
C VAL A 49 5.57 -14.17 1.81
N VAL A 50 5.97 -12.89 1.81
CA VAL A 50 5.49 -11.84 0.87
C VAL A 50 6.11 -11.90 -0.54
N GLY A 51 6.79 -12.99 -0.90
CA GLY A 51 7.26 -13.24 -2.27
C GLY A 51 6.15 -13.37 -3.33
N THR A 52 4.86 -13.35 -2.95
CA THR A 52 3.73 -13.68 -3.83
C THR A 52 2.68 -12.57 -4.03
N GLY A 53 2.92 -11.34 -3.53
CA GLY A 53 2.07 -10.18 -3.84
C GLY A 53 0.86 -9.98 -2.91
N VAL A 54 0.60 -8.70 -2.61
CA VAL A 54 -0.31 -8.25 -1.55
C VAL A 54 -1.80 -8.42 -1.90
N ALA A 55 -2.15 -8.62 -3.18
CA ALA A 55 -3.54 -8.52 -3.66
C ALA A 55 -4.38 -9.83 -3.62
N GLY A 56 -3.81 -10.99 -3.24
CA GLY A 56 -4.42 -12.29 -3.60
C GLY A 56 -5.13 -13.14 -2.52
N ALA A 57 -4.64 -13.20 -1.28
CA ALA A 57 -5.06 -14.28 -0.37
C ALA A 57 -5.96 -13.81 0.78
N VAL A 58 -7.15 -14.43 0.86
CA VAL A 58 -8.05 -14.42 2.02
C VAL A 58 -7.34 -15.10 3.20
N ARG A 59 -7.36 -14.48 4.38
CA ARG A 59 -6.73 -15.00 5.60
C ARG A 59 -7.30 -16.37 5.97
N THR A 60 -6.45 -17.34 6.24
CA THR A 60 -6.88 -18.59 6.90
C THR A 60 -6.90 -18.40 8.44
N PRO A 61 -7.82 -19.03 9.17
CA PRO A 61 -7.87 -18.94 10.63
C PRO A 61 -6.62 -19.54 11.31
N GLU A 62 -5.90 -20.41 10.62
CA GLU A 62 -4.62 -21.00 11.05
C GLU A 62 -3.47 -19.98 11.00
N GLU A 63 -3.32 -19.21 9.92
CA GLU A 63 -2.33 -18.11 9.84
C GLU A 63 -2.55 -17.06 10.93
N LYS A 64 -3.81 -16.79 11.32
CA LYS A 64 -4.12 -15.86 12.41
C LYS A 64 -3.65 -16.38 13.77
N ARG A 65 -3.68 -17.70 14.00
CA ARG A 65 -3.24 -18.33 15.25
C ARG A 65 -1.72 -18.36 15.33
N GLU A 66 -1.03 -18.75 14.26
CA GLU A 66 0.43 -18.76 14.22
C GLU A 66 1.02 -17.34 14.41
N ILE A 67 0.44 -16.33 13.77
CA ILE A 67 0.82 -14.93 14.01
C ILE A 67 0.50 -14.51 15.45
N GLY A 68 -0.62 -14.96 16.01
CA GLY A 68 -1.04 -14.65 17.38
C GLY A 68 -0.10 -15.24 18.45
N ASP A 69 0.32 -16.49 18.27
CA ASP A 69 1.21 -17.19 19.20
C ASP A 69 2.65 -16.67 19.10
N GLN A 70 3.13 -16.33 17.90
CA GLN A 70 4.44 -15.70 17.72
C GLN A 70 4.47 -14.24 18.22
N LEU A 71 3.35 -13.50 18.18
CA LEU A 71 3.25 -12.16 18.76
C LEU A 71 3.40 -12.16 20.29
N ALA A 72 3.04 -13.26 20.95
CA ALA A 72 3.06 -13.39 22.41
C ALA A 72 4.48 -13.50 22.99
N GLU A 73 5.46 -13.98 22.22
CA GLU A 73 6.87 -14.14 22.64
C GLU A 73 7.72 -12.89 22.32
N GLY A 74 7.42 -11.75 22.96
CA GLY A 74 8.30 -10.57 22.95
C GLY A 74 8.31 -9.73 21.67
N MET A 75 7.75 -10.22 20.56
CA MET A 75 7.57 -9.43 19.33
C MET A 75 6.63 -8.25 19.49
N LEU A 76 5.59 -8.36 20.34
CA LEU A 76 4.70 -7.23 20.65
C LEU A 76 5.49 -6.05 21.26
N ALA A 77 6.42 -6.33 22.18
CA ALA A 77 7.23 -5.29 22.80
C ALA A 77 8.15 -4.61 21.77
N GLN A 78 8.75 -5.38 20.88
CA GLN A 78 9.55 -4.84 19.77
C GLN A 78 8.70 -4.01 18.80
N LEU A 79 7.47 -4.44 18.51
CA LEU A 79 6.54 -3.72 17.65
C LEU A 79 6.12 -2.39 18.29
N VAL A 80 5.76 -2.38 19.58
CA VAL A 80 5.44 -1.14 20.30
C VAL A 80 6.63 -0.20 20.36
N GLN A 81 7.84 -0.72 20.61
CA GLN A 81 9.06 0.09 20.60
C GLN A 81 9.35 0.68 19.21
N MET A 82 9.18 -0.12 18.15
CA MET A 82 9.33 0.34 16.76
C MET A 82 8.29 1.40 16.41
N LEU A 83 7.00 1.17 16.74
CA LEU A 83 5.94 2.16 16.54
C LEU A 83 6.17 3.44 17.33
N GLY A 84 6.81 3.36 18.51
CA GLY A 84 7.20 4.52 19.30
C GLY A 84 8.22 5.44 18.61
N LYS A 85 8.98 4.93 17.62
CA LYS A 85 9.91 5.72 16.80
C LYS A 85 9.23 6.42 15.62
N VAL A 86 8.05 5.92 15.21
CA VAL A 86 7.33 6.42 14.04
C VAL A 86 6.70 7.80 14.35
N PRO A 87 6.77 8.78 13.43
CA PRO A 87 6.14 10.08 13.65
C PRO A 87 4.64 9.96 13.97
N PRO A 88 4.10 10.71 14.95
CA PRO A 88 2.70 10.60 15.38
C PRO A 88 1.67 10.76 14.25
N ILE A 89 1.97 11.59 13.25
CA ILE A 89 1.10 11.80 12.09
C ILE A 89 0.95 10.50 11.29
N ILE A 90 2.02 9.72 11.14
CA ILE A 90 1.98 8.44 10.43
C ILE A 90 1.22 7.40 11.24
N LEU A 91 1.43 7.33 12.56
CA LEU A 91 0.65 6.46 13.45
C LEU A 91 -0.85 6.76 13.37
N LEU A 92 -1.22 8.04 13.33
CA LEU A 92 -2.61 8.45 13.17
C LEU A 92 -3.17 7.95 11.83
N ILE A 93 -2.44 8.11 10.74
CA ILE A 93 -2.88 7.62 9.42
C ILE A 93 -3.03 6.09 9.41
N LEU A 94 -2.07 5.35 9.99
CA LEU A 94 -2.15 3.89 10.10
C LEU A 94 -3.37 3.47 10.92
N LYS A 95 -3.62 4.11 12.07
CA LYS A 95 -4.79 3.85 12.91
C LYS A 95 -6.10 4.22 12.19
N THR A 96 -6.13 5.31 11.44
CA THR A 96 -7.29 5.68 10.63
C THR A 96 -7.55 4.62 9.56
N ASN A 97 -6.52 4.12 8.88
CA ASN A 97 -6.66 3.07 7.88
C ASN A 97 -7.23 1.76 8.50
N ASP A 98 -6.71 1.36 9.65
CA ASP A 98 -7.17 0.15 10.36
C ASP A 98 -8.62 0.28 10.85
N LEU A 99 -8.99 1.47 11.37
CA LEU A 99 -10.38 1.76 11.75
C LEU A 99 -11.32 1.78 10.54
N THR A 100 -10.91 2.34 9.40
CA THR A 100 -11.74 2.31 8.18
C THR A 100 -11.99 0.88 7.72
N ARG A 101 -10.98 0.01 7.81
CA ARG A 101 -11.12 -1.41 7.48
C ARG A 101 -12.05 -2.13 8.45
N SER A 102 -11.87 -1.91 9.76
CA SER A 102 -12.71 -2.51 10.79
C SER A 102 -14.19 -2.09 10.67
N LEU A 103 -14.42 -0.82 10.31
CA LEU A 103 -15.76 -0.30 10.03
C LEU A 103 -16.39 -0.95 8.80
N ASP A 104 -15.63 -1.06 7.70
CA ASP A 104 -16.10 -1.70 6.46
C ASP A 104 -16.45 -3.19 6.69
N GLU A 105 -15.66 -3.90 7.51
CA GLU A 105 -15.91 -5.28 7.92
C GLU A 105 -17.16 -5.38 8.82
N GLY A 106 -17.31 -4.48 9.79
CA GLY A 106 -18.44 -4.47 10.73
C GLY A 106 -19.79 -4.13 10.10
N LEU A 107 -19.80 -3.27 9.06
CA LEU A 107 -21.02 -2.89 8.35
C LEU A 107 -21.50 -3.94 7.33
N GLN A 108 -20.80 -5.08 7.20
CA GLN A 108 -21.12 -6.17 6.26
C GLN A 108 -21.47 -5.67 4.85
N THR A 109 -20.75 -4.64 4.38
CA THR A 109 -21.13 -3.97 3.13
C THR A 109 -20.91 -4.91 1.95
N ARG A 110 -21.84 -4.89 0.97
CA ARG A 110 -21.72 -5.65 -0.29
C ARG A 110 -20.45 -5.33 -1.10
N GLN A 111 -19.78 -4.23 -0.79
CA GLN A 111 -18.61 -3.73 -1.55
C GLN A 111 -17.27 -4.27 -1.02
N GLY A 112 -17.23 -4.80 0.21
CA GLY A 112 -16.05 -5.43 0.81
C GLY A 112 -14.85 -4.50 1.04
N PRO A 113 -13.82 -4.96 1.79
CA PRO A 113 -12.63 -4.16 2.13
C PRO A 113 -11.80 -3.75 0.89
N VAL A 114 -12.06 -4.37 -0.25
CA VAL A 114 -11.35 -4.14 -1.51
C VAL A 114 -11.61 -2.74 -2.07
N ARG A 115 -12.80 -2.17 -1.88
CA ARG A 115 -13.12 -0.85 -2.44
C ARG A 115 -12.29 0.26 -1.84
N THR A 116 -12.16 0.28 -0.51
CA THR A 116 -11.35 1.27 0.21
C THR A 116 -9.89 1.21 -0.20
N PHE A 117 -9.37 0.00 -0.40
CA PHE A 117 -8.03 -0.23 -0.94
C PHE A 117 -7.86 0.29 -2.38
N LEU A 118 -8.80 0.01 -3.28
CA LEU A 118 -8.78 0.52 -4.66
C LEU A 118 -8.78 2.05 -4.72
N ILE A 119 -9.59 2.68 -3.87
CA ILE A 119 -9.66 4.14 -3.74
C ILE A 119 -8.30 4.69 -3.31
N LEU A 120 -7.71 4.11 -2.25
CA LEU A 120 -6.39 4.53 -1.76
C LEU A 120 -5.32 4.40 -2.85
N ALA A 121 -5.29 3.29 -3.58
CA ALA A 121 -4.37 3.05 -4.68
C ALA A 121 -4.49 4.12 -5.79
N ARG A 122 -5.73 4.46 -6.20
CA ARG A 122 -5.99 5.52 -7.20
C ARG A 122 -5.45 6.88 -6.75
N TYR A 123 -5.72 7.27 -5.51
CA TYR A 123 -5.22 8.54 -4.97
C TYR A 123 -3.69 8.57 -4.83
N CYS A 124 -3.07 7.44 -4.48
CA CYS A 124 -1.61 7.33 -4.43
C CYS A 124 -0.99 7.46 -5.83
N ALA A 125 -1.53 6.74 -6.81
CA ALA A 125 -1.10 6.81 -8.21
C ALA A 125 -1.20 8.24 -8.75
N ARG A 126 -2.33 8.90 -8.53
CA ARG A 126 -2.55 10.29 -8.93
C ARG A 126 -1.56 11.24 -8.26
N THR A 127 -1.31 11.09 -6.96
CA THR A 127 -0.36 11.93 -6.23
C THR A 127 1.06 11.81 -6.77
N VAL A 128 1.49 10.59 -7.12
CA VAL A 128 2.83 10.35 -7.70
C VAL A 128 2.92 10.89 -9.13
N TRP A 129 1.88 10.74 -9.94
CA TRP A 129 1.81 11.33 -11.27
C TRP A 129 1.86 12.86 -11.23
N GLU A 130 1.07 13.49 -10.37
CA GLU A 130 1.07 14.96 -10.16
C GLU A 130 2.47 15.46 -9.79
N GLU A 131 3.18 14.73 -8.91
CA GLU A 131 4.56 15.05 -8.54
C GLU A 131 5.52 14.93 -9.74
N GLN A 132 5.42 13.86 -10.52
CA GLN A 132 6.27 13.67 -11.71
C GLN A 132 6.05 14.79 -12.74
N VAL A 133 4.79 15.17 -12.98
CA VAL A 133 4.43 16.27 -13.88
C VAL A 133 4.99 17.60 -13.37
N GLU A 134 4.90 17.86 -12.06
CA GLU A 134 5.47 19.06 -11.45
C GLU A 134 6.99 19.11 -11.62
N GLN A 135 7.71 18.02 -11.36
CA GLN A 135 9.16 17.93 -11.54
C GLN A 135 9.56 18.17 -12.99
N ILE A 136 8.80 17.64 -13.96
CA ILE A 136 9.03 17.86 -15.39
C ILE A 136 8.83 19.33 -15.74
N ARG A 137 7.79 19.97 -15.19
CA ARG A 137 7.50 21.40 -15.39
C ARG A 137 8.60 22.30 -14.81
N GLN A 138 9.12 21.95 -13.63
CA GLN A 138 10.26 22.64 -13.02
C GLN A 138 11.56 22.47 -13.82
N ALA A 139 11.73 21.35 -14.52
CA ALA A 139 12.87 21.10 -15.39
C ALA A 139 12.82 21.85 -16.75
N GLY A 140 11.78 22.65 -17.01
CA GLY A 140 11.64 23.53 -18.16
C GLY A 140 10.45 23.19 -19.06
N SER A 141 10.48 23.68 -20.31
CA SER A 141 9.34 23.51 -21.25
C SER A 141 8.97 22.04 -21.47
N MET A 142 7.66 21.76 -21.42
CA MET A 142 7.09 20.42 -21.64
C MET A 142 7.29 19.93 -23.08
N LEU A 143 7.50 20.84 -24.03
CA LEU A 143 7.68 20.54 -25.46
C LEU A 143 9.12 20.11 -25.80
N LYS A 144 10.06 20.17 -24.85
CA LYS A 144 11.41 19.62 -25.06
C LYS A 144 11.32 18.09 -25.21
N PRO A 145 11.99 17.47 -26.19
CA PRO A 145 11.88 16.02 -26.44
C PRO A 145 12.14 15.16 -25.20
N ARG A 146 13.13 15.54 -24.39
CA ARG A 146 13.45 14.84 -23.13
C ARG A 146 12.35 14.94 -22.08
N ASN A 147 11.70 16.10 -21.96
CA ASN A 147 10.60 16.31 -21.02
C ASN A 147 9.33 15.63 -21.51
N PHE A 148 9.10 15.61 -22.82
CA PHE A 148 8.01 14.87 -23.44
C PHE A 148 8.13 13.37 -23.20
N VAL A 149 9.30 12.77 -23.42
CA VAL A 149 9.53 11.34 -23.12
C VAL A 149 9.29 11.04 -21.63
N ARG A 150 9.75 11.90 -20.73
CA ARG A 150 9.49 11.77 -19.29
C ARG A 150 8.01 11.88 -18.95
N LEU A 151 7.28 12.79 -19.62
CA LEU A 151 5.85 12.99 -19.43
C LEU A 151 5.07 11.76 -19.91
N VAL A 152 5.42 11.23 -21.07
CA VAL A 152 4.84 9.98 -21.59
C VAL A 152 5.15 8.82 -20.65
N GLY A 153 6.38 8.71 -20.15
CA GLY A 153 6.76 7.68 -19.16
C GLY A 153 5.95 7.77 -17.86
N ALA A 154 5.79 8.98 -17.32
CA ALA A 154 4.96 9.24 -16.14
C ALA A 154 3.49 8.89 -16.38
N TRP A 155 2.95 9.27 -17.55
CA TRP A 155 1.59 8.96 -17.96
C TRP A 155 1.37 7.45 -18.15
N LEU A 156 2.31 6.74 -18.78
CA LEU A 156 2.27 5.28 -18.93
C LEU A 156 2.33 4.57 -17.57
N GLY A 157 3.15 5.06 -16.64
CA GLY A 157 3.21 4.55 -15.27
C GLY A 157 1.88 4.69 -14.53
N TYR A 158 1.27 5.87 -14.60
CA TYR A 158 -0.05 6.15 -14.04
C TYR A 158 -1.13 5.25 -14.66
N LEU A 159 -1.18 5.18 -15.99
CA LEU A 159 -2.14 4.38 -16.74
C LEU A 159 -1.99 2.88 -16.46
N ARG A 160 -0.76 2.38 -16.29
CA ARG A 160 -0.50 0.98 -15.89
C ARG A 160 -1.16 0.66 -14.55
N VAL A 161 -1.03 1.53 -13.55
CA VAL A 161 -1.65 1.32 -12.24
C VAL A 161 -3.17 1.40 -12.35
N GLU A 162 -3.70 2.41 -13.03
CA GLU A 162 -5.15 2.56 -13.21
C GLU A 162 -5.79 1.38 -13.94
N MET A 163 -5.15 0.88 -15.00
CA MET A 163 -5.57 -0.31 -15.73
C MET A 163 -5.57 -1.57 -14.85
N LYS A 164 -4.53 -1.78 -14.03
CA LYS A 164 -4.50 -2.90 -13.06
C LYS A 164 -5.70 -2.83 -12.11
N LEU A 165 -5.99 -1.64 -11.58
CA LEU A 165 -7.08 -1.41 -10.63
C LEU A 165 -8.45 -1.62 -11.29
N GLU A 166 -8.65 -1.14 -12.52
CA GLU A 166 -9.89 -1.35 -13.28
C GLU A 166 -10.13 -2.82 -13.64
N VAL A 167 -9.09 -3.54 -14.08
CA VAL A 167 -9.19 -4.97 -14.38
C VAL A 167 -9.58 -5.74 -13.12
N PHE A 168 -8.96 -5.42 -11.98
CA PHE A 168 -9.29 -6.04 -10.70
C PHE A 168 -10.73 -5.72 -10.26
N GLU A 169 -11.17 -4.46 -10.39
CA GLU A 169 -12.54 -4.05 -10.07
C GLU A 169 -13.59 -4.74 -10.97
N LYS A 170 -13.33 -4.81 -12.28
CA LYS A 170 -14.20 -5.53 -13.24
C LYS A 170 -14.24 -7.02 -12.93
N TRP A 171 -13.10 -7.64 -12.64
CA TRP A 171 -13.02 -9.05 -12.26
C TRP A 171 -13.84 -9.35 -11.00
N LEU A 172 -13.75 -8.49 -9.97
CA LEU A 172 -14.55 -8.62 -8.75
C LEU A 172 -16.04 -8.42 -9.01
N SER A 173 -16.41 -7.47 -9.87
CA SER A 173 -17.79 -7.24 -10.27
C SER A 173 -18.38 -8.47 -10.96
N ILE A 174 -17.62 -9.07 -11.89
CA ILE A 174 -18.00 -10.31 -12.59
C ILE A 174 -18.16 -11.46 -11.59
N LYS A 175 -17.18 -11.67 -10.69
CA LYS A 175 -17.26 -12.71 -9.65
C LYS A 175 -18.50 -12.54 -8.76
N ARG A 176 -18.85 -11.29 -8.42
CA ARG A 176 -20.05 -10.94 -7.64
C ARG A 176 -21.35 -11.24 -8.39
N VAL A 177 -21.42 -10.91 -9.69
CA VAL A 177 -22.59 -11.18 -10.53
C VAL A 177 -22.79 -12.69 -10.74
N LEU A 178 -21.70 -13.44 -10.83
CA LEU A 178 -21.73 -14.90 -10.97
C LEU A 178 -22.02 -15.65 -9.66
N GLY A 179 -22.21 -14.96 -8.54
CA GLY A 179 -22.57 -15.58 -7.25
C GLY A 179 -21.49 -16.49 -6.65
N LEU A 180 -20.27 -16.45 -7.19
CA LEU A 180 -19.13 -17.17 -6.63
C LEU A 180 -18.69 -16.43 -5.36
N SER A 181 -19.15 -16.91 -4.20
CA SER A 181 -18.76 -16.36 -2.91
C SER A 181 -17.23 -16.34 -2.77
N MET A 182 -16.75 -15.30 -2.09
CA MET A 182 -15.35 -15.16 -1.71
C MET A 182 -14.96 -16.25 -0.71
#